data_AF-B7KEB5-F1
#
_entry.id   AF-B7KEB5-F1
#
_cell.length_a   1.000
_cell.length_b   1.000
_cell.length_c   1.000
_cell.angle_alpha   90.00
_cell.angle_beta   90.00
_cell.angle_gamma   90.00
#
_symmetry.space_group_name_H-M   'P 1'
#
loop_
_entity.id
_entity.type
_entity.pdbx_description
1 polymer ?
#
loop_
_entity_poly.entity_id
_entity_poly.type
_entity_poly.pdbx_seq_one_letter_code
_entity_poly.pdbx_strand_id
1 'polypeptide(L)'
;MKIIHITSSHCPSRRQIESMAQAEGIPPSKLWINRRLVCSYLITFSIANATKNLENGEKALIKFPADVEFMIKKENGQVKVNSEHLAWMLGHDIETFPFSQMIK
;
A
#
# COMPACT_ATOMS: atom_id res chain seq x y z
N MET A 1 -19.80 -6.66 -0.91
CA MET A 1 -18.32 -6.63 -0.84
C MET A 1 -17.81 -6.16 -2.19
N LYS A 2 -17.03 -5.07 -2.23
CA LYS A 2 -16.46 -4.52 -3.49
C LYS A 2 -15.12 -5.20 -3.80
N ILE A 3 -14.76 -5.32 -5.07
CA ILE A 3 -13.42 -5.77 -5.50
C ILE A 3 -12.76 -4.59 -6.20
N ILE A 4 -11.54 -4.23 -5.80
CA ILE A 4 -10.82 -3.08 -6.35
C ILE A 4 -9.43 -3.55 -6.79
N HIS A 5 -9.11 -3.32 -8.07
CA HIS A 5 -7.81 -3.64 -8.64
C HIS A 5 -6.88 -2.44 -8.56
N ILE A 6 -5.71 -2.62 -7.94
CA ILE A 6 -4.66 -1.60 -7.90
C ILE A 6 -4.00 -1.51 -9.27
N THR A 7 -4.37 -0.47 -9.99
CA THR A 7 -3.69 -0.02 -11.21
C THR A 7 -2.69 1.10 -10.91
N SER A 8 -1.95 1.54 -11.93
CA SER A 8 -0.98 2.64 -11.82
C SER A 8 -1.59 3.98 -11.37
N SER A 9 -2.91 4.19 -11.48
CA SER A 9 -3.59 5.39 -10.97
C SER A 9 -3.73 5.41 -9.45
N HIS A 10 -3.59 4.26 -8.80
CA HIS A 10 -3.68 4.13 -7.35
C HIS A 10 -2.32 4.29 -6.67
N CYS A 11 -1.24 3.99 -7.39
CA CYS A 11 0.12 3.95 -6.86
C CYS A 11 0.68 5.36 -6.63
N PRO A 12 1.48 5.56 -5.58
CA PRO A 12 2.16 6.82 -5.34
C PRO A 12 3.28 7.06 -6.37
N SER A 13 3.54 8.34 -6.64
CA SER A 13 4.77 8.79 -7.27
C SER A 13 5.95 8.68 -6.30
N ARG A 14 7.17 8.67 -6.85
CA ARG A 14 8.41 8.72 -6.05
C ARG A 14 8.39 9.83 -4.98
N ARG A 15 7.98 11.04 -5.40
CA ARG A 15 7.93 12.23 -4.54
C ARG A 15 6.94 12.08 -3.40
N GLN A 16 5.82 11.38 -3.61
CA GLN A 16 4.84 11.13 -2.56
C GLN A 16 5.39 10.17 -1.49
N ILE A 17 6.10 9.11 -1.90
CA ILE A 17 6.75 8.19 -0.95
C ILE A 17 7.81 8.93 -0.13
N GLU A 18 8.66 9.72 -0.79
CA GLU A 18 9.68 10.52 -0.09
C GLU A 18 9.06 11.53 0.88
N SER A 19 7.95 12.16 0.51
CA SER A 19 7.21 13.07 1.39
C SER A 19 6.62 12.36 2.62
N MET A 20 6.11 11.13 2.47
CA MET A 20 5.62 10.33 3.60
C MET A 20 6.77 9.96 4.55
N ALA A 21 7.89 9.50 4.00
CA ALA A 21 9.07 9.15 4.78
C ALA A 21 9.66 10.36 5.53
N GLN A 22 9.70 11.53 4.90
CA GLN A 22 10.18 12.76 5.54
C GLN A 22 9.29 13.19 6.71
N ALA A 23 7.97 13.02 6.61
CA ALA A 23 7.05 13.31 7.71
C ALA A 23 7.32 12.44 8.96
N GLU A 24 7.92 11.27 8.76
CA GLU A 24 8.36 10.35 9.83
C GLU A 24 9.84 10.54 10.21
N GLY A 25 10.51 11.58 9.69
CA GLY A 25 11.91 11.86 9.97
C GLY A 25 12.91 10.96 9.24
N ILE A 26 12.46 10.21 8.22
CA ILE A 26 13.30 9.29 7.44
C ILE A 26 13.82 10.02 6.19
N PRO A 27 15.15 10.22 6.05
CA PRO A 27 15.70 10.89 4.88
C PRO A 27 15.59 9.99 3.63
N PRO A 28 15.39 10.57 2.42
CA PRO A 28 15.27 9.79 1.18
C PRO A 28 16.43 8.81 0.94
N SER A 29 17.65 9.17 1.32
CA SER A 29 18.83 8.29 1.18
C SER A 29 18.72 6.99 1.99
N LYS A 30 18.04 7.00 3.14
CA LYS A 30 17.78 5.81 3.97
C LYS A 30 16.52 5.05 3.53
N LEU A 31 15.55 5.77 2.96
CA LEU A 31 14.33 5.17 2.41
C LEU A 31 14.66 4.17 1.29
N TRP A 32 15.37 4.62 0.26
CA TRP A 32 15.54 3.85 -0.98
C TRP A 32 16.47 2.62 -0.86
N ILE A 33 17.32 2.58 0.17
CA ILE A 33 18.12 1.39 0.49
C ILE A 33 17.30 0.33 1.26
N ASN A 34 16.16 0.70 1.84
CA ASN A 34 15.28 -0.19 2.58
C ASN A 34 14.05 -0.54 1.75
N ARG A 35 14.16 -1.62 0.96
CA ARG A 35 13.06 -2.09 0.09
C ARG A 35 11.77 -2.30 0.88
N ARG A 36 11.81 -2.99 2.04
CA ARG A 36 10.63 -3.27 2.87
C ARG A 36 9.86 -2.01 3.26
N LEU A 37 10.60 -0.95 3.64
CA LEU A 37 10.00 0.33 3.98
C LEU A 37 9.31 0.99 2.79
N VAL A 38 9.95 0.98 1.62
CA VAL A 38 9.35 1.48 0.37
C VAL A 38 8.07 0.71 0.02
N CYS A 39 8.06 -0.62 0.21
CA CYS A 39 6.87 -1.46 0.00
C CYS A 39 5.72 -1.06 0.92
N SER A 40 6.04 -0.85 2.20
CA SER A 40 5.06 -0.44 3.21
C SER A 40 4.35 0.86 2.80
N TYR A 41 5.11 1.87 2.38
CA TYR A 41 4.53 3.13 1.90
C TYR A 41 3.72 2.97 0.62
N LEU A 42 4.20 2.19 -0.35
CA LEU A 42 3.49 1.92 -1.60
C LEU A 42 2.14 1.25 -1.34
N ILE A 43 2.12 0.19 -0.53
CA ILE A 43 0.90 -0.55 -0.20
C ILE A 43 -0.06 0.35 0.58
N THR A 44 0.42 1.03 1.61
CA THR A 44 -0.39 1.92 2.45
C THR A 44 -1.04 3.03 1.63
N PHE A 45 -0.27 3.72 0.79
CA PHE A 45 -0.80 4.77 -0.07
C PHE A 45 -1.81 4.22 -1.08
N SER A 46 -1.48 3.11 -1.74
CA SER A 46 -2.33 2.52 -2.78
C SER A 46 -3.68 2.09 -2.21
N ILE A 47 -3.69 1.47 -1.03
CA ILE A 47 -4.91 1.12 -0.31
C ILE A 47 -5.67 2.39 0.05
N ALA A 48 -5.03 3.38 0.68
CA ALA A 48 -5.71 4.64 1.06
C ALA A 48 -6.39 5.32 -0.14
N ASN A 49 -5.69 5.41 -1.27
CA ASN A 49 -6.21 6.03 -2.49
C ASN A 49 -7.37 5.21 -3.12
N ALA A 50 -7.22 3.89 -3.21
CA ALA A 50 -8.24 2.99 -3.74
C ALA A 50 -9.54 3.01 -2.91
N THR A 51 -9.45 3.36 -1.64
CA THR A 51 -10.53 3.23 -0.64
C THR A 51 -11.15 4.55 -0.26
N LYS A 52 -10.70 5.66 -0.84
CA LYS A 52 -11.23 7.00 -0.56
C LYS A 52 -12.74 7.08 -0.70
N ASN A 53 -13.30 6.37 -1.69
CA ASN A 53 -14.72 6.35 -2.02
C ASN A 53 -15.51 5.22 -1.34
N LEU A 54 -14.88 4.40 -0.49
CA LEU A 54 -15.64 3.44 0.32
C LEU A 54 -16.43 4.20 1.39
N GLU A 55 -17.67 3.81 1.59
CA GLU A 55 -18.52 4.30 2.67
C GLU A 55 -18.20 3.59 3.98
N ASN A 56 -18.58 4.20 5.10
CA ASN A 56 -18.34 3.60 6.42
C ASN A 56 -19.11 2.29 6.55
N GLY A 57 -18.47 1.23 7.07
CA GLY A 57 -19.02 -0.12 7.17
C GLY A 57 -18.81 -0.98 5.92
N GLU A 58 -18.38 -0.42 4.79
CA GLU A 58 -18.10 -1.19 3.59
C GLU A 58 -16.83 -2.05 3.74
N LYS A 59 -16.90 -3.24 3.13
CA LYS A 59 -15.77 -4.16 2.96
C LYS A 59 -15.36 -4.23 1.50
N ALA A 60 -14.05 -4.25 1.27
CA ALA A 60 -13.48 -4.46 -0.06
C ALA A 60 -12.34 -5.48 -0.04
N LEU A 61 -12.16 -6.14 -1.17
CA LEU A 61 -10.99 -6.94 -1.50
C LEU A 61 -10.13 -6.11 -2.46
N ILE A 62 -8.94 -5.71 -2.00
CA ILE A 62 -7.95 -4.99 -2.81
C ILE A 62 -7.02 -6.00 -3.45
N LYS A 63 -6.92 -6.00 -4.78
CA LYS A 63 -6.01 -6.87 -5.53
C LYS A 63 -4.85 -6.06 -6.10
N PHE A 64 -3.63 -6.36 -5.68
CA PHE A 64 -2.41 -5.85 -6.26
C PHE A 64 -1.94 -6.74 -7.43
N PRO A 65 -1.07 -6.24 -8.32
CA PRO A 65 -0.32 -7.10 -9.23
C PRO A 65 0.46 -8.19 -8.45
N ALA A 66 0.69 -9.35 -9.09
CA ALA A 66 1.36 -10.53 -8.51
C ALA A 66 0.56 -11.30 -7.44
N ASP A 67 -0.77 -11.41 -7.63
CA ASP A 67 -1.69 -12.24 -6.82
C ASP A 67 -1.72 -11.91 -5.31
N VAL A 68 -1.31 -10.68 -4.97
CA VAL A 68 -1.39 -10.16 -3.60
C VAL A 68 -2.77 -9.54 -3.36
N GLU A 69 -3.47 -9.99 -2.33
CA GLU A 69 -4.83 -9.53 -2.04
C GLU A 69 -5.01 -9.14 -0.57
N PHE A 70 -5.65 -8.00 -0.31
CA PHE A 70 -5.95 -7.53 1.04
C PHE A 70 -7.46 -7.38 1.23
N MET A 71 -8.01 -8.08 2.21
CA MET A 71 -9.36 -7.77 2.69
C MET A 71 -9.28 -6.59 3.65
N ILE A 72 -10.09 -5.57 3.35
CA ILE A 72 -10.14 -4.33 4.12
C ILE A 72 -11.58 -4.00 4.53
N LYS A 73 -11.70 -3.25 5.62
CA LYS A 73 -12.98 -2.70 6.08
C LYS A 73 -12.79 -1.24 6.46
N LYS A 74 -13.70 -0.37 6.01
CA LYS A 74 -13.74 1.01 6.47
C LYS A 74 -14.61 1.11 7.71
N GLU A 75 -14.03 1.58 8.81
CA GLU A 75 -14.71 1.81 10.08
C GLU A 75 -14.29 3.16 10.65
N ASN A 76 -15.28 3.99 10.98
CA ASN A 76 -15.09 5.33 11.56
C ASN A 76 -14.13 6.19 10.71
N GLY A 77 -14.26 6.11 9.39
CA GLY A 77 -13.39 6.82 8.44
C GLY A 77 -11.99 6.23 8.27
N GLN A 78 -11.61 5.22 9.05
CA GLN A 78 -10.32 4.53 8.97
C GLN A 78 -10.42 3.25 8.15
N VAL A 79 -9.37 2.92 7.41
CA VAL A 79 -9.26 1.66 6.69
C VAL A 79 -8.48 0.69 7.57
N LYS A 80 -9.15 -0.37 8.01
CA LYS A 80 -8.50 -1.47 8.73
C LYS A 80 -8.10 -2.54 7.72
N VAL A 81 -6.82 -2.87 7.71
CA VAL A 81 -6.24 -4.00 6.97
C VAL A 81 -6.01 -5.14 7.96
N ASN A 82 -6.22 -6.39 7.53
CA ASN A 82 -5.82 -7.53 8.36
C ASN A 82 -4.27 -7.56 8.49
N SER A 83 -3.78 -7.28 9.70
CA SER A 83 -2.35 -7.11 10.01
C SER A 83 -1.52 -8.39 9.86
N GLU A 84 -2.12 -9.57 10.04
CA GLU A 84 -1.42 -10.85 9.90
C GLU A 84 -1.00 -11.09 8.43
N HIS A 85 -1.87 -10.71 7.50
CA HIS A 85 -1.60 -10.81 6.06
C HIS A 85 -0.54 -9.78 5.62
N LEU A 86 -0.57 -8.57 6.18
CA LEU A 86 0.44 -7.55 5.91
C LEU A 86 1.82 -7.95 6.47
N ALA A 87 1.86 -8.48 7.70
CA ALA A 87 3.10 -8.96 8.32
C ALA A 87 3.68 -10.16 7.55
N TRP A 88 2.83 -11.07 7.09
CA TRP A 88 3.23 -12.19 6.24
C TRP A 88 3.85 -11.69 4.92
N MET A 89 3.19 -10.73 4.24
CA MET A 89 3.69 -10.11 3.01
C MET A 89 5.00 -9.33 3.18
N LEU A 90 5.18 -8.64 4.31
CA LEU A 90 6.41 -7.89 4.61
C LEU A 90 7.55 -8.78 5.13
N GLY A 91 7.23 -9.99 5.61
CA GLY A 91 8.15 -10.98 6.12
C GLY A 91 8.76 -11.91 5.07
N HIS A 92 8.06 -12.14 3.95
CA HIS A 92 8.57 -12.91 2.82
C HIS A 92 9.38 -12.03 1.83
N ASP A 93 10.33 -12.65 1.13
CA ASP A 93 11.20 -11.97 0.17
C ASP A 93 10.37 -11.26 -0.90
N ILE A 94 10.33 -9.93 -0.76
CA ILE A 94 9.59 -9.00 -1.62
C ILE A 94 10.25 -8.90 -3.02
N GLU A 95 11.09 -9.85 -3.42
CA GLU A 95 11.84 -9.79 -4.68
C GLU A 95 10.96 -9.85 -5.93
N THR A 96 9.74 -10.40 -5.82
CA THR A 96 8.82 -10.60 -6.94
C THR A 96 7.83 -9.45 -7.15
N PHE A 97 7.74 -8.51 -6.21
CA PHE A 97 6.80 -7.40 -6.34
C PHE A 97 7.41 -6.36 -7.31
N PRO A 98 6.74 -6.00 -8.42
CA PRO A 98 7.35 -5.23 -9.50
C PRO A 98 7.46 -3.73 -9.17
N PHE A 99 8.27 -3.36 -8.17
CA PHE A 99 8.40 -2.00 -7.61
C PHE A 99 8.64 -0.92 -8.65
N SER A 100 9.61 -1.16 -9.53
CA SER A 100 10.02 -0.20 -10.56
C SER A 100 8.92 0.04 -11.59
N GLN A 101 7.93 -0.86 -11.70
CA GLN A 101 6.83 -0.72 -12.63
C GLN A 101 5.60 -0.02 -12.01
N MET A 102 5.54 0.07 -10.68
CA MET A 102 4.38 0.60 -9.96
C MET A 102 4.56 2.03 -9.48
N ILE A 103 5.79 2.48 -9.23
CA ILE A 103 6.08 3.85 -8.84
C ILE A 103 6.21 4.72 -10.09
N LYS A 104 5.42 5.81 -10.15
CA LYS A 104 5.48 6.81 -11.22
C LYS A 104 6.55 7.88 -10.96
#